data_AF-A0A532F470-F1
#
_entry.id   AF-A0A532F470-F1
#
_cell.length_a   1.000
_cell.length_b   1.000
_cell.length_c   1.000
_cell.angle_alpha   90.00
_cell.angle_beta   90.00
_cell.angle_gamma   90.00
#
_symmetry.space_group_name_H-M   'P 1'
#
loop_
_entity.id
_entity.type
_entity.pdbx_description
1 polymer ?
#
loop_
_entity_poly.entity_id
_entity_poly.type
_entity_poly.pdbx_seq_one_letter_code
_entity_poly.pdbx_strand_id
1 'polypeptide(L)'
;MVNVIADQPAIPVRRATDGPWRTAWRKLKGDRSAISAFAVLVVIVIASLAAPLYARYVSGTDPFVTNLNGEIVVDGVTQPVLQPSTEGLGLGMTPIGPTWRIGPYML
;
A
#
# COMPACT_ATOMS: atom_id res chain seq x y z
N MET A 1 76.49 -19.84 11.66
CA MET A 1 75.51 -19.48 12.70
C MET A 1 74.21 -19.12 12.00
N VAL A 2 73.13 -19.81 12.35
CA VAL A 2 71.83 -19.81 11.67
C VAL A 2 71.16 -18.44 11.74
N ASN A 3 70.62 -17.97 10.61
CA ASN A 3 69.90 -16.70 10.52
C ASN A 3 68.50 -16.88 11.14
N VAL A 4 68.34 -16.42 12.38
CA VAL A 4 67.07 -16.44 13.12
C VAL A 4 66.24 -15.21 12.74
N ILE A 5 65.81 -15.11 11.48
CA ILE A 5 64.81 -14.13 11.05
C ILE A 5 63.99 -14.76 9.92
N ALA A 6 62.86 -15.38 10.26
CA ALA A 6 61.63 -15.41 9.46
C ALA A 6 60.74 -16.58 9.91
N ASP A 7 60.10 -16.45 11.06
CA ASP A 7 58.77 -17.02 11.23
C ASP A 7 57.96 -16.07 12.11
N GLN A 8 57.41 -15.03 11.48
CA GLN A 8 56.40 -14.19 12.10
C GLN A 8 55.06 -14.68 11.53
N PRO A 9 54.16 -15.24 12.36
CA PRO A 9 52.86 -15.68 11.85
C PRO A 9 52.14 -14.47 11.28
N ALA A 10 51.80 -14.52 10.00
CA ALA A 10 51.07 -13.45 9.33
C ALA A 10 49.75 -13.21 10.09
N ILE A 11 49.60 -12.03 10.70
CA ILE A 11 48.36 -11.66 11.39
C ILE A 11 47.28 -11.48 10.33
N PRO A 12 46.16 -12.24 10.39
CA PRO A 12 45.08 -12.05 9.45
C PRO A 12 44.45 -10.68 9.69
N VAL A 13 44.63 -9.76 8.75
CA VAL A 13 43.96 -8.46 8.76
C VAL A 13 42.46 -8.69 8.62
N ARG A 14 41.69 -8.59 9.72
CA ARG A 14 40.23 -8.58 9.67
C ARG A 14 39.79 -7.38 8.83
N ARG A 15 39.27 -7.62 7.63
CA ARG A 15 38.60 -6.57 6.85
C ARG A 15 37.43 -6.05 7.68
N ALA A 16 37.31 -4.73 7.81
CA ALA A 16 36.14 -4.11 8.41
C ALA A 16 34.89 -4.60 7.68
N THR A 17 34.04 -5.37 8.36
CA THR A 17 32.76 -5.78 7.83
C THR A 17 31.92 -4.53 7.62
N ASP A 18 31.56 -4.24 6.37
CA ASP A 18 30.58 -3.20 6.07
C ASP A 18 29.33 -3.42 6.94
N GLY A 19 28.82 -2.33 7.52
CA GLY A 19 27.69 -2.38 8.44
C GLY A 19 26.49 -3.15 7.85
N PRO A 20 25.67 -3.79 8.71
CA PRO A 20 24.60 -4.70 8.28
C PRO A 20 23.61 -4.05 7.30
N TRP A 21 23.39 -2.73 7.42
CA TRP A 21 22.56 -1.97 6.50
C TRP A 21 23.12 -1.88 5.07
N ARG A 22 24.44 -1.68 4.93
CA ARG A 22 25.10 -1.56 3.63
C ARG A 22 25.17 -2.90 2.89
N THR A 23 25.31 -4.00 3.62
CA THR A 23 25.28 -5.35 3.04
C THR A 23 23.87 -5.76 2.63
N ALA A 24 22.84 -5.44 3.44
CA ALA A 24 21.44 -5.67 3.08
C ALA A 24 21.02 -4.90 1.82
N TRP A 25 21.38 -3.61 1.71
CA TRP A 25 21.07 -2.80 0.54
C TRP A 25 21.75 -3.31 -0.75
N ARG A 26 22.99 -3.80 -0.65
CA ARG A 26 23.68 -4.44 -1.78
C ARG A 26 23.00 -5.74 -2.21
N LYS A 27 22.54 -6.57 -1.27
CA LYS A 27 21.78 -7.80 -1.58
C LYS A 27 20.44 -7.47 -2.23
N LEU A 28 19.70 -6.49 -1.69
CA LEU A 28 18.43 -6.04 -2.25
C LEU A 28 18.58 -5.53 -3.69
N LYS A 29 19.61 -4.73 -3.97
CA LYS A 29 19.89 -4.23 -5.33
C LYS A 29 20.37 -5.31 -6.31
N GLY A 30 20.92 -6.42 -5.81
CA GLY A 30 21.42 -7.51 -6.65
C GLY A 30 20.35 -8.51 -7.07
N ASP A 31 19.22 -8.56 -6.36
CA ASP A 31 18.15 -9.53 -6.58
C ASP A 31 16.94 -8.89 -7.27
N ARG A 32 16.69 -9.30 -8.53
CA ARG A 32 15.58 -8.80 -9.34
C ARG A 32 14.21 -9.12 -8.74
N SER A 33 14.08 -10.24 -8.03
CA SER A 33 12.85 -10.64 -7.34
C SER A 33 12.59 -9.75 -6.12
N ALA A 34 13.64 -9.45 -5.36
CA ALA A 34 13.52 -8.56 -4.21
C ALA A 34 13.19 -7.10 -4.64
N ILE A 35 13.75 -6.64 -5.76
CA ILE A 35 13.42 -5.32 -6.34
C ILE A 35 11.96 -5.28 -6.82
N SER A 36 11.46 -6.33 -7.49
CA SER A 36 10.08 -6.34 -7.97
C SER A 36 9.08 -6.31 -6.83
N ALA A 37 9.29 -7.11 -5.78
CA ALA A 37 8.46 -7.08 -4.58
C ALA A 37 8.51 -5.70 -3.88
N PHE A 38 9.69 -5.10 -3.78
CA PHE A 38 9.84 -3.75 -3.23
C PHE A 38 9.11 -2.69 -4.08
N ALA A 39 9.18 -2.79 -5.42
CA ALA A 39 8.48 -1.88 -6.31
C ALA A 39 6.95 -1.98 -6.15
N VAL A 40 6.40 -3.20 -6.05
CA VAL A 40 4.98 -3.42 -5.79
C VAL A 40 4.57 -2.80 -4.46
N LEU A 41 5.36 -3.01 -3.40
CA LEU A 41 5.10 -2.41 -2.10
C LEU A 41 5.08 -0.86 -2.18
N VAL A 42 6.03 -0.26 -2.89
CA VAL A 42 6.07 1.19 -3.10
C VAL A 42 4.83 1.68 -3.84
N VAL A 43 4.38 0.96 -4.87
CA VAL A 43 3.14 1.30 -5.60
C VAL A 43 1.93 1.27 -4.66
N ILE A 44 1.82 0.24 -3.81
CA ILE A 44 0.73 0.13 -2.83
C ILE A 44 0.78 1.28 -1.83
N VAL A 45 1.96 1.62 -1.30
CA VAL A 45 2.13 2.75 -0.37
C VAL A 45 1.71 4.07 -1.04
N ILE A 46 2.14 4.31 -2.27
CA ILE A 46 1.75 5.50 -3.03
C ILE A 46 0.23 5.55 -3.22
N ALA A 47 -0.40 4.43 -3.58
CA ALA A 47 -1.85 4.33 -3.73
C ALA A 47 -2.59 4.67 -2.42
N SER A 48 -2.12 4.13 -1.29
CA SER A 48 -2.67 4.42 0.03
C SER A 48 -2.52 5.90 0.42
N LEU A 49 -1.37 6.51 0.12
CA LEU A 49 -1.14 7.94 0.37
C LEU A 49 -1.95 8.85 -0.58
N ALA A 50 -2.30 8.35 -1.77
CA ALA A 50 -3.13 9.05 -2.74
C ALA A 50 -4.64 8.93 -2.45
N ALA A 51 -5.07 8.14 -1.47
CA ALA A 51 -6.48 8.02 -1.06
C ALA A 51 -7.19 9.38 -0.82
N PRO A 52 -6.63 10.35 -0.07
CA PRO A 52 -7.27 11.66 0.11
C PRO A 52 -7.36 12.48 -1.18
N LEU A 53 -6.45 12.26 -2.15
CA LEU A 53 -6.55 12.90 -3.47
C LEU A 53 -7.73 12.31 -4.25
N TYR A 54 -7.92 10.99 -4.20
CA TYR A 54 -9.08 10.32 -4.80
C TYR A 54 -10.40 10.82 -4.21
N ALA A 55 -10.48 10.95 -2.88
CA ALA A 55 -11.67 11.49 -2.21
C ALA A 55 -12.03 12.90 -2.69
N ARG A 56 -11.02 13.77 -2.84
CA ARG A 56 -11.24 15.18 -3.24
C ARG A 56 -11.55 15.36 -4.72
N TYR A 57 -10.87 14.63 -5.60
CA TYR A 57 -10.96 14.89 -7.05
C TYR A 57 -11.86 13.92 -7.81
N VAL A 58 -12.10 12.73 -7.27
CA VAL A 58 -12.84 11.67 -7.97
C VAL A 58 -14.16 11.38 -7.28
N SER A 59 -14.15 11.11 -5.96
CA SER A 59 -15.39 10.75 -5.27
C SER A 59 -16.25 11.96 -4.92
N GLY A 60 -15.62 13.11 -4.63
CA GLY A 60 -16.32 14.31 -4.15
C GLY A 60 -16.97 14.11 -2.78
N THR A 61 -16.63 13.04 -2.07
CA THR A 61 -17.17 12.67 -0.76
C THR A 61 -16.05 12.63 0.27
N ASP A 62 -16.35 13.03 1.51
CA ASP A 62 -15.41 12.94 2.63
C ASP A 62 -15.57 11.57 3.32
N PRO A 63 -14.58 10.67 3.25
CA PRO A 63 -14.65 9.36 3.89
C PRO A 63 -14.67 9.42 5.42
N PHE A 64 -14.33 10.56 6.02
CA PHE A 64 -14.35 10.75 7.47
C PHE A 64 -15.67 11.35 7.99
N VAL A 65 -16.62 11.66 7.09
CA VAL A 65 -17.92 12.23 7.45
C VAL A 65 -19.04 11.27 7.09
N THR A 66 -19.98 11.10 8.02
CA THR A 66 -21.17 10.29 7.83
C THR A 66 -22.07 10.89 6.74
N ASN A 67 -22.36 10.11 5.69
CA ASN A 67 -23.19 10.52 4.55
C ASN A 67 -24.45 9.65 4.38
N LEU A 68 -25.17 9.39 5.48
CA LEU A 68 -26.33 8.45 5.47
C LEU A 68 -27.51 8.96 4.64
N ASN A 69 -27.71 10.27 4.57
CA ASN A 69 -28.75 10.90 3.75
C ASN A 69 -28.21 11.37 2.38
N GLY A 70 -27.08 10.81 1.95
CA GLY A 70 -26.50 11.12 0.64
C GLY A 70 -27.39 10.66 -0.50
N GLU A 71 -27.34 11.37 -1.62
CA GLU A 71 -27.93 10.94 -2.88
C GLU A 71 -26.81 10.82 -3.93
N ILE A 72 -26.89 9.80 -4.77
CA ILE A 72 -25.98 9.62 -5.90
C ILE A 72 -26.74 9.41 -7.20
N VAL A 73 -26.12 9.79 -8.32
CA VAL A 73 -26.68 9.55 -9.65
C VAL A 73 -26.14 8.24 -10.22
N VAL A 74 -27.00 7.22 -10.26
CA VAL A 74 -26.73 5.92 -10.91
C VAL A 74 -27.62 5.85 -12.15
N ASP A 75 -27.01 5.63 -13.31
CA ASP A 75 -27.71 5.52 -14.60
C ASP A 75 -28.66 6.69 -14.94
N GLY A 76 -28.29 7.90 -14.52
CA GLY A 76 -29.07 9.13 -14.76
C GLY A 76 -30.22 9.34 -13.77
N VAL A 77 -30.42 8.44 -12.81
CA VAL A 77 -31.45 8.54 -11.77
C VAL A 77 -30.78 8.87 -10.45
N THR A 78 -31.30 9.89 -9.77
CA THR A 78 -30.85 10.25 -8.41
C THR A 78 -31.48 9.25 -7.43
N GLN A 79 -30.63 8.48 -6.74
CA GLN A 79 -31.05 7.49 -5.76
C GLN A 79 -30.39 7.77 -4.40
N PRO A 80 -31.10 7.60 -3.29
CA PRO A 80 -30.51 7.71 -1.97
C PRO A 80 -29.52 6.57 -1.71
N VAL A 81 -28.45 6.89 -0.98
CA VAL A 81 -27.40 5.93 -0.57
C VAL A 81 -27.96 4.84 0.33
N LEU A 82 -28.98 5.17 1.13
CA LEU A 82 -29.74 4.21 1.93
C LEU A 82 -31.14 4.04 1.34
N GLN A 83 -31.49 2.80 1.00
CA GLN A 83 -32.81 2.45 0.47
C GLN A 83 -33.60 1.67 1.53
N PRO A 84 -34.93 1.84 1.59
CA PRO A 84 -35.78 0.96 2.40
C PRO A 84 -35.51 -0.50 2.02
N SER A 85 -35.19 -1.34 3.00
CA SER A 85 -34.86 -2.73 2.72
C SER A 85 -36.07 -3.45 2.13
N THR A 86 -35.91 -4.02 0.94
CA THR A 86 -36.93 -4.86 0.29
C THR A 86 -36.70 -6.35 0.51
N GLU A 87 -35.62 -6.72 1.22
CA GLU A 87 -35.28 -8.11 1.53
C GLU A 87 -35.74 -8.50 2.94
N GLY A 88 -36.09 -9.78 3.13
CA GLY A 88 -36.53 -10.32 4.42
C GLY A 88 -37.88 -9.75 4.91
N LEU A 89 -37.92 -9.25 6.15
CA LEU A 89 -39.13 -8.68 6.77
C LEU A 89 -39.45 -7.24 6.32
N GLY A 90 -38.64 -6.66 5.41
CA GLY A 90 -38.83 -5.27 4.95
C GLY A 90 -38.58 -4.22 6.05
N LEU A 91 -37.80 -4.57 7.06
CA LEU A 91 -37.48 -3.70 8.19
C LEU A 91 -36.05 -3.18 8.04
N GLY A 92 -35.88 -1.86 8.11
CA GLY A 92 -34.59 -1.19 8.11
C GLY A 92 -34.21 -0.54 6.77
N MET A 93 -32.96 -0.09 6.69
CA MET A 93 -32.37 0.55 5.52
C MET A 93 -31.18 -0.28 5.04
N THR A 94 -31.09 -0.51 3.73
CA THR A 94 -29.98 -1.23 3.08
C THR A 94 -29.17 -0.23 2.26
N PRO A 95 -27.84 -0.18 2.44
CA PRO A 95 -27.00 0.68 1.62
C PRO A 95 -26.98 0.20 0.17
N ILE A 96 -26.77 1.13 -0.75
CA ILE A 96 -26.50 0.78 -2.14
C ILE A 96 -25.23 -0.10 -2.24
N GLY A 97 -25.28 -1.11 -3.10
CA GLY A 97 -24.14 -1.98 -3.37
C GLY A 97 -23.10 -1.33 -4.29
N PRO A 98 -22.02 -2.09 -4.63
CA PRO A 98 -21.06 -1.70 -5.66
C PRO A 98 -21.74 -1.19 -6.92
N THR A 99 -21.45 0.03 -7.32
CA THR A 99 -21.90 0.57 -8.61
C THR A 99 -20.97 0.18 -9.76
N TRP A 100 -19.76 -0.30 -9.48
CA TRP A 100 -18.71 -0.58 -10.49
C TRP A 100 -18.36 0.64 -11.37
N ARG A 101 -18.69 1.85 -10.89
CA ARG A 101 -18.43 3.12 -11.57
C ARG A 101 -17.40 3.91 -10.77
N ILE A 102 -16.49 4.57 -11.49
CA ILE A 102 -15.50 5.47 -10.87
C ILE A 102 -16.23 6.55 -10.08
N GLY A 103 -15.96 6.62 -8.77
CA GLY A 103 -16.68 7.50 -7.86
C GLY A 103 -16.71 6.98 -6.41
N PRO A 104 -17.65 7.48 -5.59
CA PRO A 104 -17.72 7.19 -4.15
C PRO A 104 -18.19 5.77 -3.78
N TYR A 105 -18.78 5.00 -4.71
CA TYR A 105 -19.33 3.66 -4.47
C TYR A 105 -18.92 2.66 -5.55
N MET A 106 -17.64 2.69 -5.93
CA MET A 106 -17.11 1.89 -7.04
C MET A 106 -17.13 0.37 -6.75
N LEU A 107 -17.10 -0.04 -5.49
CA LEU A 107 -16.98 -1.43 -5.01
C LEU A 107 -17.94 -1.68 -3.84
#